data_AF-A0A383AP81-F1
#
_entry.id   AF-A0A383AP81-F1
#
_cell.length_a   1.000
_cell.length_b   1.000
_cell.length_c   1.000
_cell.angle_alpha   90.00
_cell.angle_beta   90.00
_cell.angle_gamma   90.00
#
_symmetry.space_group_name_H-M   'P 1'
#
loop_
_entity.id
_entity.type
_entity.pdbx_description
1 polymer ?
#
loop_
_entity_poly.entity_id
_entity_poly.type
_entity_poly.pdbx_seq_one_letter_code
_entity_poly.pdbx_strand_id
1 'polypeptide(L)'
;MMTPRFRDVATFMRVPYVEDFSSIDIALVGVPFDGAVTNRPGTRHGPRQVRDMSSMMRTTHHVTKVNPYQLCRIGDVGDVPLTNIYDLPEVNRQIASFYKELVKN
;
A
#
# COMPACT_ATOMS: atom_id res chain seq x y z
N MET A 1 11.21 -7.72 -14.61
CA MET A 1 10.66 -8.73 -13.68
C MET A 1 10.90 -10.13 -14.25
N MET A 2 12.04 -10.75 -13.90
CA MET A 2 12.43 -12.07 -14.42
C MET A 2 12.38 -13.18 -13.35
N THR A 3 11.90 -12.87 -12.14
CA THR A 3 11.77 -13.83 -11.04
C THR A 3 10.34 -14.40 -10.95
N PRO A 4 10.19 -15.70 -10.63
CA PRO A 4 8.89 -16.32 -10.40
C PRO A 4 8.06 -15.56 -9.35
N ARG A 5 6.73 -15.58 -9.50
CA ARG A 5 5.80 -14.74 -8.70
C ARG A 5 5.75 -15.09 -7.21
N PHE A 6 6.10 -16.32 -6.86
CA PHE A 6 6.12 -16.84 -5.49
C PHE A 6 7.44 -16.59 -4.74
N ARG A 7 8.34 -15.75 -5.29
CA ARG A 7 9.60 -15.37 -4.65
C ARG A 7 9.65 -13.87 -4.34
N ASP A 8 10.61 -13.53 -3.48
CA ASP A 8 10.95 -12.19 -3.03
C ASP A 8 9.93 -11.62 -2.01
N VAL A 9 10.23 -10.45 -1.46
CA VAL A 9 9.35 -9.78 -0.50
C VAL A 9 8.05 -9.35 -1.19
N ALA A 10 6.92 -9.68 -0.57
CA ALA A 10 5.58 -9.36 -1.09
C ALA A 10 5.20 -7.89 -0.83
N THR A 11 5.75 -6.97 -1.61
CA THR A 11 5.23 -5.60 -1.75
C THR A 11 4.06 -5.56 -2.74
N PHE A 12 3.25 -4.50 -2.68
CA PHE A 12 2.10 -4.31 -3.57
C PHE A 12 2.58 -4.26 -5.03
N MET A 13 2.02 -5.14 -5.88
CA MET A 13 2.35 -5.30 -7.29
C MET A 13 3.84 -5.65 -7.53
N ARG A 14 4.57 -6.05 -6.49
CA ARG A 14 6.02 -6.29 -6.52
C ARG A 14 6.82 -5.04 -6.98
N VAL A 15 6.34 -3.84 -6.66
CA VAL A 15 7.12 -2.60 -6.85
C VAL A 15 8.15 -2.43 -5.72
N PRO A 16 9.18 -1.59 -5.87
CA PRO A 16 10.12 -1.33 -4.79
C PRO A 16 9.43 -0.80 -3.53
N TYR A 17 9.94 -1.21 -2.36
CA TYR A 17 9.63 -0.54 -1.11
C TYR A 17 10.40 0.77 -1.05
N VAL A 18 9.71 1.86 -0.72
CA VAL A 18 10.25 3.23 -0.78
C VAL A 18 9.99 3.95 0.53
N GLU A 19 11.04 4.48 1.14
CA GLU A 19 10.97 5.33 2.33
C GLU A 19 11.03 6.83 1.99
N ASP A 20 11.67 7.19 0.87
CA ASP A 20 11.73 8.56 0.36
C ASP A 20 10.57 8.83 -0.59
N PHE A 21 9.53 9.50 -0.10
CA PHE A 21 8.33 9.82 -0.86
C PHE A 21 8.57 10.80 -2.01
N SER A 22 9.64 11.61 -2.00
CA SER A 22 9.96 12.53 -3.10
C SER A 22 10.42 11.79 -4.37
N SER A 23 10.79 10.52 -4.22
CA SER A 23 11.27 9.66 -5.31
C SER A 23 10.16 9.02 -6.14
N ILE A 24 8.89 9.19 -5.77
CA ILE A 24 7.73 8.54 -6.40
C ILE A 24 6.64 9.54 -6.79
N ASP A 25 5.90 9.21 -7.85
CA ASP A 25 4.74 9.99 -8.32
C ASP A 25 3.43 9.35 -7.81
N ILE A 26 3.44 8.04 -7.56
CA ILE A 26 2.29 7.28 -7.04
C ILE A 26 2.77 6.40 -5.87
N ALA A 27 2.20 6.64 -4.69
CA ALA A 27 2.43 5.82 -3.50
C ALA A 27 1.31 4.79 -3.31
N LEU A 28 1.70 3.53 -3.11
CA LEU A 28 0.82 2.46 -2.67
C LEU A 28 0.94 2.33 -1.15
N VAL A 29 -0.15 2.64 -0.44
CA VAL A 29 -0.19 2.70 1.04
C VAL A 29 -1.19 1.69 1.58
N GLY A 30 -0.83 0.96 2.62
CA GLY A 30 -1.78 0.16 3.40
C GLY A 30 -2.25 0.88 4.67
N VAL A 31 -3.53 0.72 5.00
CA VAL A 31 -4.10 1.17 6.28
C VAL A 31 -4.70 -0.06 7.00
N PRO A 32 -3.90 -0.78 7.81
CA PRO A 32 -4.32 -2.03 8.44
C PRO A 32 -5.15 -1.76 9.71
N PHE A 33 -6.36 -1.21 9.54
CA PHE A 33 -7.25 -0.86 10.66
C PHE A 33 -8.68 -1.36 10.46
N ASP A 34 -9.30 -1.81 11.54
CA ASP A 34 -10.72 -2.17 11.58
C ASP A 34 -11.38 -1.88 12.94
N GLY A 35 -10.77 -1.06 13.79
CA GLY A 35 -11.28 -0.80 15.14
C GLY A 35 -12.64 -0.09 15.21
N ALA A 36 -13.15 0.39 14.07
CA ALA A 36 -14.48 1.01 13.95
C ALA A 36 -15.59 0.03 13.50
N VAL A 37 -15.25 -1.24 13.20
CA VAL A 37 -16.25 -2.24 12.78
C VAL A 37 -17.09 -2.71 13.96
N THR A 38 -18.40 -2.84 13.78
CA THR A 38 -19.34 -3.13 14.88
C THR A 38 -19.72 -4.61 15.03
N ASN A 39 -19.41 -5.45 14.04
CA ASN A 39 -19.84 -6.85 14.02
C ASN A 39 -18.69 -7.82 13.68
N ARG A 40 -18.21 -7.81 12.44
CA ARG A 40 -17.22 -8.79 11.95
C ARG A 40 -15.86 -8.13 11.72
N PRO A 41 -14.90 -8.25 12.64
CA PRO A 41 -13.53 -7.76 12.44
C PRO A 41 -12.73 -8.67 11.50
N GLY A 42 -11.56 -8.19 11.08
CA GLY A 42 -10.60 -8.93 10.25
C GLY A 42 -10.02 -8.11 9.11
N THR A 43 -10.64 -6.98 8.73
CA THR A 43 -10.18 -6.16 7.60
C THR A 43 -8.81 -5.51 7.86
N ARG A 44 -8.35 -5.44 9.12
CA ARG A 44 -6.97 -5.03 9.46
C ARG A 44 -5.90 -5.89 8.77
N HIS A 45 -6.21 -7.14 8.42
CA HIS A 45 -5.30 -8.04 7.71
C HIS A 45 -5.33 -7.87 6.19
N GLY A 46 -6.28 -7.08 5.68
CA GLY A 46 -6.51 -6.86 4.25
C GLY A 46 -5.26 -6.40 3.49
N PRO A 47 -4.57 -5.32 3.90
CA PRO A 47 -3.40 -4.81 3.17
C PRO A 47 -2.33 -5.87 2.92
N ARG A 48 -2.05 -6.72 3.92
CA ARG A 48 -1.08 -7.83 3.78
C ARG A 48 -1.51 -8.85 2.71
N GLN A 49 -2.78 -9.26 2.73
CA GLN A 49 -3.30 -10.24 1.77
C GLN A 49 -3.42 -9.66 0.35
N VAL A 50 -3.77 -8.37 0.24
CA VAL A 50 -3.76 -7.67 -1.05
C VAL A 50 -2.35 -7.65 -1.64
N ARG A 51 -1.31 -7.35 -0.84
CA ARG A 51 0.08 -7.41 -1.31
C ARG A 51 0.46 -8.80 -1.80
N ASP A 52 0.18 -9.84 -1.02
CA ASP A 52 0.47 -11.23 -1.41
C ASP A 52 -0.20 -11.60 -2.74
N MET A 53 -1.51 -11.36 -2.85
CA MET A 53 -2.28 -11.69 -4.05
C MET A 53 -1.95 -10.81 -5.26
N SER A 54 -1.48 -9.59 -5.04
CA SER A 54 -1.08 -8.66 -6.12
C SER A 54 0.10 -9.17 -6.95
N SER A 55 0.87 -10.14 -6.42
CA SER A 55 1.95 -10.82 -7.14
C SER A 55 1.51 -11.46 -8.46
N MET A 56 0.22 -11.70 -8.66
CA MET A 56 -0.37 -12.25 -9.90
C MET A 56 -0.64 -11.20 -10.98
N MET A 57 -0.56 -9.91 -10.66
CA MET A 57 -0.83 -8.83 -11.61
C MET A 57 0.27 -8.69 -12.67
N ARG A 58 -0.10 -8.13 -13.82
CA ARG A 58 0.81 -7.87 -14.95
C ARG A 58 1.04 -6.37 -15.09
N THR A 59 2.05 -6.01 -15.87
CA THR A 59 2.50 -4.62 -16.00
C THR A 59 1.54 -3.76 -16.82
N THR A 60 0.84 -4.34 -17.79
CA THR A 60 0.07 -3.58 -18.79
C THR A 60 -1.39 -3.96 -18.75
N HIS A 61 -2.25 -2.95 -18.74
CA HIS A 61 -3.69 -3.17 -18.84
C HIS A 61 -4.06 -3.66 -20.26
N HIS A 62 -4.76 -4.79 -20.35
CA HIS A 62 -4.96 -5.49 -21.62
C HIS A 62 -5.88 -4.76 -22.62
N VAL A 63 -6.81 -3.91 -22.18
CA VAL A 63 -7.71 -3.15 -23.07
C VAL A 63 -7.07 -1.82 -23.48
N THR A 64 -6.90 -0.92 -22.52
CA THR A 64 -6.33 0.42 -22.72
C THR A 64 -4.86 0.44 -23.14
N LYS A 65 -4.15 -0.69 -23.01
CA LYS A 65 -2.70 -0.83 -23.30
C LYS A 65 -1.79 0.06 -22.45
N VAL A 66 -2.33 0.69 -21.40
CA VAL A 66 -1.56 1.53 -20.48
C VAL A 66 -0.68 0.66 -19.60
N ASN A 67 0.60 1.03 -19.51
CA ASN A 67 1.55 0.50 -18.54
C ASN A 67 1.89 1.61 -17.54
N PRO A 68 1.33 1.61 -16.33
CA PRO A 68 1.52 2.71 -15.38
C PRO A 68 2.98 2.83 -14.93
N TYR A 69 3.75 1.73 -14.93
CA TYR A 69 5.17 1.71 -14.56
C TYR A 69 6.08 2.38 -15.60
N GLN A 70 5.57 2.67 -16.80
CA GLN A 70 6.28 3.48 -17.81
C GLN A 70 5.89 4.96 -17.75
N LEU A 71 4.80 5.30 -17.07
CA LEU A 71 4.26 6.66 -17.00
C LEU A 71 4.62 7.37 -15.70
N CYS A 72 4.76 6.61 -14.60
CA CYS A 72 4.95 7.14 -13.26
C CYS A 72 5.98 6.28 -12.50
N ARG A 73 6.69 6.92 -11.58
CA ARG A 73 7.49 6.26 -10.53
C ARG A 73 6.53 5.77 -9.45
N ILE A 74 6.38 4.46 -9.32
CA ILE A 74 5.41 3.84 -8.39
C ILE A 74 6.17 3.08 -7.31
N GLY A 75 5.84 3.33 -6.04
CA GLY A 75 6.46 2.67 -4.89
C GLY A 75 5.43 2.21 -3.86
N ASP A 76 5.75 1.11 -3.17
CA ASP A 76 5.04 0.69 -1.96
C ASP A 76 5.71 1.37 -0.77
N VAL A 77 4.95 2.17 -0.02
CA VAL A 77 5.48 2.90 1.14
C VAL A 77 5.13 2.23 2.46
N GLY A 78 4.68 0.97 2.39
CA GLY A 78 4.32 0.19 3.57
C GLY A 78 2.95 0.58 4.13
N ASP A 79 2.83 0.46 5.44
CA ASP A 79 1.59 0.68 6.16
C ASP A 79 1.69 1.96 7.01
N VAL A 80 0.55 2.62 7.22
CA VAL A 80 0.47 3.70 8.22
C VAL A 80 0.91 3.15 9.60
N PRO A 81 1.86 3.79 10.30
CA PRO A 81 2.38 3.32 11.57
C PRO A 81 1.39 3.59 12.71
N LEU A 82 0.42 2.70 12.88
CA LEU A 82 -0.57 2.78 13.96
C LEU A 82 0.02 2.26 15.28
N THR A 83 0.19 3.14 16.27
CA THR A 83 0.83 2.77 17.55
C THR A 83 -0.16 2.40 18.64
N ASN A 84 -1.37 2.98 18.61
CA ASN A 84 -2.42 2.72 19.60
C ASN A 84 -3.76 2.39 18.92
N ILE A 85 -3.94 1.12 18.56
CA ILE A 85 -5.08 0.67 17.75
C ILE A 85 -6.44 0.72 18.46
N TYR A 86 -6.48 0.95 19.77
CA TYR A 86 -7.73 1.00 20.56
C TYR A 86 -8.22 2.44 20.81
N ASP A 87 -7.37 3.44 20.61
CA ASP A 87 -7.75 4.85 20.67
C ASP A 87 -8.13 5.32 19.26
N LEU A 88 -9.43 5.30 18.96
CA LEU A 88 -9.95 5.67 17.65
C LEU A 88 -9.61 7.13 17.27
N PRO A 89 -9.76 8.14 18.15
CA PRO A 89 -9.26 9.49 17.88
C PRO A 89 -7.77 9.54 17.52
N GLU A 90 -6.91 8.79 18.22
CA GLU A 90 -5.48 8.75 17.92
C GLU A 90 -5.18 8.08 16.58
N VAL A 91 -5.78 6.93 16.29
CA VAL A 91 -5.66 6.26 14.98
C VAL A 91 -6.03 7.22 13.86
N ASN A 92 -7.14 7.95 14.00
CA ASN A 92 -7.57 8.93 13.01
C ASN A 92 -6.53 10.04 12.81
N ARG A 93 -5.92 10.54 13.90
CA ARG A 93 -4.83 11.52 13.83
C ARG A 93 -3.60 10.97 13.13
N GLN A 94 -3.20 9.73 13.42
CA GLN A 94 -2.02 9.08 12.83
C GLN A 94 -2.19 8.86 11.32
N ILE A 95 -3.35 8.36 10.90
CA ILE A 95 -3.69 8.23 9.47
C ILE A 95 -3.63 9.61 8.80
N ALA A 96 -4.30 10.61 9.37
CA ALA A 96 -4.31 11.96 8.80
C ALA A 96 -2.90 12.57 8.72
N SER A 97 -2.06 12.36 9.73
CA SER A 97 -0.69 12.87 9.77
C SER A 97 0.17 12.22 8.69
N PHE A 98 0.10 10.90 8.55
CA PHE A 98 0.83 10.15 7.53
C PHE A 98 0.51 10.66 6.12
N TYR A 99 -0.79 10.79 5.79
CA TYR A 99 -1.18 11.29 4.47
C TYR A 99 -0.83 12.76 4.25
N LYS A 100 -0.85 13.60 5.29
CA LYS A 100 -0.37 14.99 5.19
C LYS A 100 1.12 15.05 4.89
N GLU A 101 1.91 14.13 5.41
CA GLU A 101 3.34 14.04 5.14
C GLU A 101 3.60 13.51 3.73
N LEU A 102 2.85 12.50 3.31
CA LEU A 102 2.91 11.91 1.97
C LEU A 102 2.66 12.94 0.86
N VAL A 103 1.66 13.82 1.03
CA VAL A 103 1.22 14.80 0.02
C VAL A 103 2.06 16.09 0.03
N LYS A 104 2.96 16.29 0.99
CA LYS A 104 3.85 17.48 1.01
C LYS A 104 4.93 17.45 -0.06
N ASN A 105 5.12 16.31 -0.73
CA ASN A 105 6.01 16.13 -1.88
C ASN A 105 5.21 16.20 -3.18
#